data_AF-A0A947HAK3-F1
#
_entry.id   AF-A0A947HAK3-F1
#
_cell.length_a   1.000
_cell.length_b   1.000
_cell.length_c   1.000
_cell.angle_alpha   90.00
_cell.angle_beta   90.00
_cell.angle_gamma   90.00
#
_symmetry.space_group_name_H-M   'P 1'
#
loop_
_entity.id
_entity.type
_entity.pdbx_description
1 polymer ?
#
loop_
_entity_poly.entity_id
_entity_poly.type
_entity_poly.pdbx_seq_one_letter_code
_entity_poly.pdbx_strand_id
1 'polypeptide(L)'
;MGRKRIKAIQTTPLSQKLIELRAKTGDSREELGARVGVSATYIGMLESGERQPSRDLVLKLADVCFSSSQKHQIDELLLLAGYSPLHRPALHTPQDPLALKAEAAESEQANFQAFSAWIIELLKNDHFEEAQQALQMGFQRFQAHVQLQSLVAMLELSRGHYQEAILSQNSAIEAYQENPPLQVTLADLKLNLGEMYFLKAVHQAELSQADRIQDLQRACAILAEASALDREDVYILDEFARCSFNLALLLVGSEAASLWQVCVGAFEAVLGAENKQVLGQVVLNEASLFLALAYAKLGQFQQAFFILDLVSTYLPEHWLLHYVRAVCLCLSYQQNADPALLERASAALRKALRDPEPGNRSAAEAPDDPDLAVLRESDPLLLQALNSKHEEQAR
;
A
#
# COMPACT_ATOMS: atom_id res chain seq x y z
N MET A 1 66.49 8.46 -16.53
CA MET A 1 65.11 8.85 -16.88
C MET A 1 64.15 7.82 -16.31
N GLY A 2 63.42 8.16 -15.24
CA GLY A 2 62.57 7.22 -14.52
C GLY A 2 61.25 6.94 -15.25
N ARG A 3 60.97 5.66 -15.52
CA ARG A 3 59.64 5.20 -15.95
C ARG A 3 58.66 5.40 -14.80
N LYS A 4 57.73 6.35 -14.93
CA LYS A 4 56.61 6.50 -13.99
C LYS A 4 55.75 5.22 -14.02
N ARG A 5 55.57 4.58 -12.86
CA ARG A 5 54.60 3.49 -12.69
C ARG A 5 53.20 4.02 -13.01
N ILE A 6 52.58 3.49 -14.05
CA ILE A 6 51.17 3.72 -14.38
C ILE A 6 50.36 2.99 -13.30
N LYS A 7 49.58 3.72 -12.49
CA LYS A 7 48.60 3.11 -11.59
C LYS A 7 47.59 2.36 -12.44
N ALA A 8 47.32 1.09 -12.12
CA ALA A 8 46.23 0.35 -12.74
C ALA A 8 44.92 1.09 -12.46
N ILE A 9 44.29 1.59 -13.52
CA ILE A 9 43.01 2.29 -13.44
C ILE A 9 41.95 1.19 -13.33
N GLN A 10 41.17 1.20 -12.25
CA GLN A 10 40.07 0.26 -12.06
C GLN A 10 38.93 0.64 -12.99
N THR A 11 38.37 -0.35 -13.68
CA THR A 11 37.16 -0.18 -14.49
C THR A 11 36.01 0.27 -13.61
N THR A 12 35.28 1.29 -14.04
CA THR A 12 34.10 1.79 -13.31
C THR A 12 32.84 1.10 -13.86
N PRO A 13 31.74 1.07 -13.09
CA PRO A 13 30.47 0.55 -13.58
C PRO A 13 30.01 1.20 -14.89
N LEU A 14 30.21 2.52 -15.03
CA LEU A 14 29.97 3.24 -16.28
C LEU A 14 30.87 2.75 -17.42
N SER A 15 32.15 2.52 -17.14
CA SER A 15 33.12 2.13 -18.16
C SER A 15 32.79 0.75 -18.74
N GLN A 16 32.35 -0.18 -17.90
CA GLN A 16 31.86 -1.50 -18.30
C GLN A 16 30.58 -1.38 -19.15
N LYS A 17 29.61 -0.59 -18.68
CA LYS A 17 28.35 -0.37 -19.40
C LYS A 17 28.57 0.23 -20.79
N LEU A 18 29.50 1.18 -20.94
CA LEU A 18 29.83 1.78 -22.24
C LEU A 18 30.45 0.76 -23.21
N ILE A 19 31.32 -0.14 -22.73
CA ILE A 19 31.89 -1.22 -23.54
C ILE A 19 30.78 -2.15 -24.03
N GLU A 20 29.85 -2.53 -23.15
CA GLU A 20 28.71 -3.38 -23.50
C GLU A 20 27.80 -2.73 -24.53
N LEU A 21 27.45 -1.45 -24.33
CA LEU A 21 26.59 -0.71 -25.25
C LEU A 21 27.23 -0.58 -26.63
N ARG A 22 28.52 -0.25 -26.68
CA ARG A 22 29.27 -0.16 -27.94
C ARG A 22 29.34 -1.53 -28.65
N ALA A 23 29.53 -2.62 -27.90
CA ALA A 23 29.52 -3.96 -28.46
C ALA A 23 28.14 -4.35 -29.02
N LYS A 24 27.06 -3.95 -28.34
CA LYS A 24 25.68 -4.20 -28.78
C LYS A 24 25.29 -3.41 -30.02
N THR A 25 25.78 -2.17 -30.16
CA THR A 25 25.51 -1.36 -31.36
C THR A 25 26.45 -1.69 -32.52
N GLY A 26 27.54 -2.42 -32.26
CA GLY A 26 28.54 -2.78 -33.27
C GLY A 26 29.50 -1.64 -33.62
N ASP A 27 29.46 -0.52 -32.90
CA ASP A 27 30.26 0.66 -33.20
C ASP A 27 31.74 0.45 -32.80
N SER A 28 32.66 0.96 -33.62
CA SER A 28 34.03 1.24 -33.22
C SER A 28 34.09 2.46 -32.28
N ARG A 29 35.24 2.66 -31.61
CA ARG A 29 35.43 3.85 -30.75
C ARG A 29 35.43 5.14 -31.57
N GLU A 30 35.91 5.05 -32.80
CA GLU A 30 35.93 6.11 -33.80
C GLU A 30 34.51 6.49 -34.21
N GLU A 31 33.65 5.52 -34.51
CA GLU A 31 32.25 5.74 -34.90
C GLU A 31 31.43 6.30 -33.75
N LEU A 32 31.54 5.70 -32.56
CA LEU A 32 30.84 6.21 -31.37
C LEU A 32 31.31 7.62 -31.00
N GLY A 33 32.63 7.87 -31.06
CA GLY A 33 33.20 9.19 -30.85
C GLY A 33 32.63 10.22 -31.82
N ALA A 34 32.58 9.89 -33.11
CA ALA A 34 32.04 10.77 -34.14
C ALA A 34 30.55 11.10 -33.90
N ARG A 35 29.73 10.11 -33.55
CA ARG A 35 28.28 10.29 -33.28
C ARG A 35 28.01 11.20 -32.07
N VAL A 36 28.87 11.13 -31.06
CA VAL A 36 28.73 11.87 -29.80
C VAL A 36 29.48 13.23 -29.85
N GLY A 37 30.37 13.41 -30.82
CA GLY A 37 31.16 14.64 -31.01
C GLY A 37 32.44 14.68 -30.16
N VAL A 38 33.07 13.54 -29.90
CA VAL A 38 34.34 13.42 -29.15
C VAL A 38 35.35 12.53 -29.89
N SER A 39 36.63 12.63 -29.52
CA SER A 39 37.66 11.78 -30.14
C SER A 39 37.55 10.31 -29.70
N ALA A 40 37.96 9.38 -30.57
CA ALA A 40 38.06 7.95 -30.25
C ALA A 40 38.94 7.67 -29.02
N THR A 41 40.01 8.45 -28.87
CA THR A 41 40.90 8.41 -27.70
C THR A 41 40.14 8.76 -26.42
N TYR A 42 39.24 9.74 -26.47
CA TYR A 42 38.42 10.11 -25.32
C TYR A 42 37.44 9.01 -24.94
N ILE A 43 36.79 8.36 -25.92
CA ILE A 43 35.96 7.17 -25.67
C ILE A 43 36.77 6.07 -25.00
N GLY A 44 38.01 5.81 -25.45
CA GLY A 44 38.91 4.85 -24.81
C GLY A 44 39.26 5.21 -23.35
N MET A 45 39.40 6.49 -23.03
CA MET A 45 39.61 6.96 -21.65
C MET A 45 38.35 6.78 -20.77
N LEU A 46 37.16 6.91 -21.34
CA LEU A 46 35.91 6.63 -20.63
C LEU A 46 35.74 5.14 -20.34
N GLU A 47 35.97 4.28 -21.35
CA GLU A 47 35.86 2.81 -21.23
C GLU A 47 36.90 2.19 -20.27
N SER A 48 38.06 2.82 -20.14
CA SER A 48 39.09 2.42 -19.17
C SER A 48 38.87 2.98 -17.76
N GLY A 49 37.89 3.88 -17.58
CA GLY A 49 37.65 4.56 -16.31
C GLY A 49 38.69 5.65 -15.98
N GLU A 50 39.57 6.01 -16.92
CA GLU A 50 40.59 7.06 -16.73
C GLU A 50 39.96 8.45 -16.59
N ARG A 51 38.79 8.66 -17.21
CA ARG A 51 38.06 9.93 -17.14
C ARG A 51 36.59 9.75 -16.80
N GLN A 52 36.09 10.70 -16.03
CA GLN A 52 34.67 10.92 -15.76
C GLN A 52 34.08 11.81 -16.86
N PRO A 53 32.99 11.42 -17.53
CA PRO A 53 32.33 12.26 -18.51
C PRO A 53 31.52 13.37 -17.85
N SER A 54 31.33 14.50 -18.54
CA SER A 54 30.36 15.51 -18.10
C SER A 54 28.93 15.00 -18.27
N ARG A 55 28.00 15.55 -17.50
CA ARG A 55 26.58 15.21 -17.59
C ARG A 55 26.04 15.31 -19.02
N ASP A 56 26.33 16.42 -19.71
CA ASP A 56 25.87 16.65 -21.08
C ASP A 56 26.42 15.60 -22.06
N LEU A 57 27.65 15.12 -21.83
CA LEU A 57 28.22 14.06 -22.64
C LEU A 57 27.54 12.71 -22.39
N VAL A 58 27.15 12.43 -21.14
CA VAL A 58 26.37 11.22 -20.80
C VAL A 58 25.01 11.25 -21.47
N LEU A 59 24.36 12.42 -21.56
CA LEU A 59 23.10 12.57 -22.28
C LEU A 59 23.26 12.34 -23.77
N LYS A 60 24.30 12.88 -24.40
CA LYS A 60 24.59 12.61 -25.81
C LYS A 60 24.90 11.12 -26.07
N LEU A 61 25.63 10.47 -25.15
CA LEU A 61 25.86 9.02 -25.23
C LEU A 61 24.53 8.27 -25.13
N ALA A 62 23.64 8.66 -24.23
CA ALA A 62 22.33 8.07 -24.07
C ALA A 62 21.46 8.24 -25.32
N ASP A 63 21.42 9.43 -25.92
CA ASP A 63 20.66 9.71 -27.15
C ASP A 63 21.14 8.88 -28.36
N VAL A 64 22.43 8.54 -28.37
CA VAL A 64 23.07 7.76 -29.43
C VAL A 64 22.85 6.25 -29.22
N CYS A 65 22.82 5.80 -27.98
CA CYS A 65 22.71 4.39 -27.62
C CYS A 65 21.27 3.91 -27.37
N PHE A 66 20.35 4.82 -27.04
CA PHE A 66 18.98 4.52 -26.66
C PHE A 66 17.97 5.35 -27.44
N SER A 67 16.77 4.81 -27.60
CA SER A 67 15.62 5.56 -28.08
C SER A 67 14.97 6.37 -26.96
N SER A 68 14.25 7.44 -27.31
CA SER A 68 13.56 8.32 -26.34
C SER A 68 12.48 7.62 -25.49
N SER A 69 12.08 6.39 -25.86
CA SER A 69 11.18 5.55 -25.06
C SER A 69 11.88 4.76 -23.94
N GLN A 70 13.22 4.61 -23.99
CA GLN A 70 14.01 3.81 -23.04
C GLN A 70 14.50 4.63 -21.84
N LYS A 71 13.58 5.36 -21.20
CA LYS A 71 13.86 6.31 -20.11
C LYS A 71 14.72 5.73 -18.98
N HIS A 72 14.40 4.52 -18.51
CA HIS A 72 15.17 3.83 -17.47
C HIS A 72 16.64 3.65 -17.85
N GLN A 73 16.95 3.33 -19.11
CA GLN A 73 18.33 3.06 -19.54
C GLN A 73 19.16 4.35 -19.59
N ILE A 74 18.51 5.49 -19.90
CA ILE A 74 19.11 6.83 -19.83
C ILE A 74 19.44 7.18 -18.38
N ASP A 75 18.51 6.93 -17.45
CA ASP A 75 18.70 7.22 -16.03
C ASP A 75 19.72 6.30 -15.37
N GLU A 76 19.75 5.02 -15.76
CA GLU A 76 20.80 4.08 -15.35
C GLU A 76 22.19 4.61 -15.76
N LEU A 77 22.34 5.09 -17.00
CA LEU A 77 23.62 5.62 -17.49
C LEU A 77 24.04 6.89 -16.72
N LEU A 78 23.09 7.76 -16.36
CA LEU A 78 23.33 8.94 -15.52
C LEU A 78 23.79 8.55 -14.11
N LEU A 79 23.12 7.58 -13.49
CA LEU A 79 23.45 7.08 -12.15
C LEU A 79 24.84 6.45 -12.12
N LEU A 80 25.17 5.62 -13.12
CA LEU A 80 26.49 5.02 -13.25
C LEU A 80 27.60 6.07 -13.42
N ALA A 81 27.27 7.23 -13.99
CA ALA A 81 28.15 8.39 -14.11
C ALA A 81 28.12 9.34 -12.91
N GLY A 82 27.36 9.02 -11.85
CA GLY A 82 27.27 9.82 -10.62
C GLY A 82 26.37 11.06 -10.72
N TYR A 83 25.43 11.08 -11.67
CA TYR A 83 24.46 12.15 -11.85
C TYR A 83 23.05 11.75 -11.42
N SER A 84 22.25 12.75 -11.05
CA SER A 84 20.83 12.54 -10.75
C SER A 84 20.06 12.16 -12.02
N PRO A 85 19.12 11.19 -11.95
CA PRO A 85 18.32 10.77 -13.09
C PRO A 85 17.46 11.92 -13.64
N LEU A 86 17.24 11.93 -14.96
CA LEU A 86 16.45 12.95 -15.66
C LEU A 86 14.96 12.65 -15.53
N HIS A 87 14.61 11.40 -15.83
CA HIS A 87 13.30 10.93 -15.53
C HIS A 87 13.44 10.47 -14.09
N ARG A 88 13.07 11.37 -13.16
CA ARG A 88 12.64 10.90 -11.84
C ARG A 88 11.76 9.69 -12.17
N PRO A 89 12.09 8.46 -11.72
CA PRO A 89 11.13 7.39 -11.83
C PRO A 89 9.86 8.04 -11.32
N ALA A 90 8.74 7.95 -12.06
CA ALA A 90 7.47 8.21 -11.40
C ALA A 90 7.61 7.39 -10.10
N LEU A 91 7.78 8.08 -8.97
CA LEU A 91 7.92 7.45 -7.66
C LEU A 91 6.68 6.61 -7.62
N HIS A 92 6.87 5.32 -7.86
CA HIS A 92 5.96 4.36 -8.46
C HIS A 92 4.60 4.98 -8.81
N THR A 93 4.24 5.10 -10.09
CA THR A 93 2.81 5.21 -10.44
C THR A 93 2.09 4.26 -9.49
N PRO A 94 1.20 4.73 -8.60
CA PRO A 94 0.67 3.90 -7.53
C PRO A 94 0.21 2.61 -8.19
N GLN A 95 0.99 1.54 -8.00
CA GLN A 95 0.63 0.28 -8.61
C GLN A 95 -0.59 -0.15 -7.80
N ASP A 96 -1.69 -0.28 -8.50
CA ASP A 96 -2.94 -0.74 -7.93
C ASP A 96 -2.64 -2.01 -7.10
N PRO A 97 -2.91 -2.00 -5.77
CA PRO A 97 -2.68 -3.16 -4.90
C PRO A 97 -3.30 -4.43 -5.48
N LEU A 98 -4.43 -4.30 -6.18
CA LEU A 98 -5.09 -5.40 -6.85
C LEU A 98 -4.24 -5.97 -8.00
N ALA A 99 -3.63 -5.12 -8.81
CA ALA A 99 -2.76 -5.52 -9.92
C ALA A 99 -1.49 -6.22 -9.42
N LEU A 100 -0.90 -5.75 -8.31
CA LEU A 100 0.27 -6.39 -7.69
C LEU A 100 -0.05 -7.80 -7.19
N LYS A 101 -1.19 -7.96 -6.51
CA LYS A 101 -1.64 -9.27 -6.02
C LYS A 101 -1.99 -10.22 -7.18
N ALA A 102 -2.60 -9.71 -8.25
CA ALA A 102 -2.87 -10.50 -9.45
C ALA A 102 -1.57 -11.00 -10.12
N GLU A 103 -0.58 -10.13 -10.31
CA GLU A 103 0.73 -10.49 -10.87
C GLU A 103 1.43 -11.55 -10.00
N ALA A 104 1.42 -11.38 -8.67
CA ALA A 104 1.97 -12.36 -7.73
C ALA A 104 1.26 -13.72 -7.84
N ALA A 105 -0.08 -13.73 -7.93
CA ALA A 105 -0.86 -14.94 -8.07
C ALA A 105 -0.63 -15.67 -9.42
N GLU A 106 -0.38 -14.94 -10.50
CA GLU A 106 -0.09 -15.50 -11.83
C GLU A 106 1.34 -16.01 -11.96
N SER A 107 2.31 -15.27 -11.41
CA SER A 107 3.74 -15.59 -11.55
C SER A 107 4.13 -16.93 -10.91
N GLU A 108 3.49 -17.30 -9.79
CA GLU A 108 3.76 -18.55 -9.10
C GLU A 108 2.52 -19.47 -9.06
N GLN A 109 2.33 -20.28 -10.10
CA GLN A 109 1.15 -21.17 -10.23
C GLN A 109 0.91 -22.14 -9.05
N ALA A 110 1.90 -22.43 -8.21
CA ALA A 110 1.72 -23.27 -7.03
C ALA A 110 1.43 -22.49 -5.74
N ASN A 111 1.57 -21.17 -5.75
CA ASN A 111 1.44 -20.33 -4.56
C ASN A 111 -0.04 -20.07 -4.26
N PHE A 112 -0.58 -20.83 -3.30
CA PHE A 112 -1.97 -20.69 -2.87
C PHE A 112 -2.21 -19.41 -2.07
N GLN A 113 -1.24 -18.99 -1.26
CA GLN A 113 -1.34 -17.79 -0.41
C GLN A 113 -1.51 -16.52 -1.27
N ALA A 114 -0.65 -16.34 -2.28
CA ALA A 114 -0.76 -15.20 -3.19
C ALA A 114 -2.11 -15.22 -3.94
N PHE A 115 -2.56 -16.40 -4.34
CA PHE A 115 -3.84 -16.57 -5.01
C PHE A 115 -5.03 -16.24 -4.10
N SER A 116 -5.07 -16.73 -2.86
CA SER A 116 -6.15 -16.43 -1.92
C SER A 116 -6.18 -14.95 -1.54
N ALA A 117 -5.00 -14.35 -1.31
CA ALA A 117 -4.89 -12.91 -1.01
C ALA A 117 -5.44 -12.04 -2.14
N TRP A 118 -5.24 -12.44 -3.40
CA TRP A 118 -5.83 -11.75 -4.56
C TRP A 118 -7.35 -11.87 -4.60
N ILE A 119 -7.90 -13.07 -4.37
CA ILE A 119 -9.36 -13.26 -4.32
C ILE A 119 -9.98 -12.40 -3.22
N ILE A 120 -9.41 -12.40 -2.01
CA ILE A 120 -9.95 -11.59 -0.92
C ILE A 120 -9.87 -10.09 -1.24
N GLU A 121 -8.79 -9.64 -1.90
CA GLU A 121 -8.69 -8.24 -2.35
C GLU A 121 -9.81 -7.88 -3.34
N LEU A 122 -10.13 -8.76 -4.30
CA LEU A 122 -11.26 -8.55 -5.22
C LEU A 122 -12.58 -8.42 -4.44
N LEU A 123 -12.78 -9.26 -3.43
CA LEU A 123 -14.00 -9.24 -2.61
C LEU A 123 -14.10 -8.00 -1.72
N LYS A 124 -12.98 -7.48 -1.21
CA LYS A 124 -12.91 -6.23 -0.44
C LYS A 124 -13.28 -5.00 -1.27
N ASN A 125 -12.98 -5.04 -2.56
CA ASN A 125 -13.26 -3.95 -3.50
C ASN A 125 -14.57 -4.17 -4.29
N ASP A 126 -15.46 -5.06 -3.84
CA ASP A 126 -16.75 -5.38 -4.48
C ASP A 126 -16.65 -5.93 -5.93
N HIS A 127 -15.48 -6.42 -6.35
CA HIS A 127 -15.27 -7.04 -7.67
C HIS A 127 -15.72 -8.52 -7.68
N PHE A 128 -16.99 -8.78 -7.34
CA PHE A 128 -17.52 -10.13 -7.15
C PHE A 128 -17.46 -11.01 -8.41
N GLU A 129 -17.72 -10.45 -9.58
CA GLU A 129 -17.69 -11.21 -10.84
C GLU A 129 -16.27 -11.69 -11.18
N GLU A 130 -15.27 -10.80 -11.04
CA GLU A 130 -13.86 -11.13 -11.24
C GLU A 130 -13.39 -12.18 -10.23
N ALA A 131 -13.80 -12.04 -8.96
CA ALA A 131 -13.50 -13.02 -7.91
C ALA A 131 -14.06 -14.41 -8.26
N GLN A 132 -15.30 -14.49 -8.76
CA GLN A 132 -15.90 -15.76 -9.17
C GLN A 132 -15.20 -16.39 -10.37
N GLN A 133 -14.78 -15.60 -11.35
CA GLN A 133 -14.00 -16.09 -12.50
C GLN A 133 -12.64 -16.62 -12.05
N ALA A 134 -11.96 -15.87 -11.18
CA ALA A 134 -10.69 -16.29 -10.61
C ALA A 134 -10.85 -17.59 -9.80
N LEU A 135 -11.87 -17.72 -8.97
CA LEU A 135 -12.17 -18.95 -8.23
C LEU A 135 -12.37 -20.17 -9.15
N GLN A 136 -13.02 -20.03 -10.30
CA GLN A 136 -13.14 -21.12 -11.27
C GLN A 136 -11.77 -21.61 -11.76
N MET A 137 -10.83 -20.70 -12.00
CA MET A 137 -9.44 -21.05 -12.31
C MET A 137 -8.76 -21.73 -11.11
N GLY A 138 -9.02 -21.24 -9.89
CA GLY A 138 -8.52 -21.83 -8.64
C GLY A 138 -8.90 -23.31 -8.47
N PHE A 139 -10.15 -23.67 -8.73
CA PHE A 139 -10.62 -25.06 -8.63
C PHE A 139 -9.96 -26.01 -9.65
N GLN A 140 -9.47 -25.50 -10.77
CA GLN A 140 -8.70 -26.28 -11.75
C GLN A 140 -7.22 -26.39 -11.35
N ARG A 141 -6.69 -25.33 -10.74
CA ARG A 141 -5.29 -25.16 -10.38
C ARG A 141 -4.89 -25.93 -9.12
N PHE A 142 -5.74 -25.93 -8.09
CA PHE A 142 -5.44 -26.53 -6.79
C PHE A 142 -6.19 -27.84 -6.59
N GLN A 143 -5.54 -28.82 -5.96
CA GLN A 143 -6.08 -30.18 -5.78
C GLN A 143 -6.05 -30.65 -4.33
N ALA A 144 -5.32 -29.96 -3.45
CA ALA A 144 -5.28 -30.35 -2.04
C ALA A 144 -6.62 -30.08 -1.37
N HIS A 145 -7.09 -31.02 -0.54
CA HIS A 145 -8.40 -30.93 0.10
C HIS A 145 -8.59 -29.62 0.89
N VAL A 146 -7.58 -29.22 1.68
CA VAL A 146 -7.59 -27.99 2.46
C VAL A 146 -7.71 -26.74 1.57
N GLN A 147 -6.97 -26.69 0.45
CA GLN A 147 -7.04 -25.59 -0.51
C GLN A 147 -8.43 -25.51 -1.15
N LEU A 148 -8.98 -26.64 -1.59
CA LEU A 148 -10.31 -26.72 -2.18
C LEU A 148 -11.41 -26.26 -1.21
N GLN A 149 -11.34 -26.65 0.06
CA GLN A 149 -12.29 -26.18 1.09
C GLN A 149 -12.19 -24.66 1.31
N SER A 150 -10.97 -24.11 1.33
CA SER A 150 -10.79 -22.66 1.46
C SER A 150 -11.30 -21.90 0.20
N LEU A 151 -11.16 -22.47 -1.00
CA LEU A 151 -11.77 -21.92 -2.21
C LEU A 151 -13.31 -21.97 -2.18
N VAL A 152 -13.91 -23.03 -1.63
CA VAL A 152 -15.37 -23.08 -1.39
C VAL A 152 -15.79 -21.97 -0.43
N ALA A 153 -15.03 -21.75 0.65
CA ALA A 153 -15.30 -20.67 1.58
C ALA A 153 -15.28 -19.29 0.90
N MET A 154 -14.26 -19.02 0.07
CA MET A 154 -14.17 -17.78 -0.72
C MET A 154 -15.30 -17.65 -1.76
N LEU A 155 -15.77 -18.76 -2.34
CA LEU A 155 -16.91 -18.77 -3.25
C LEU A 155 -18.21 -18.40 -2.54
N GLU A 156 -18.48 -18.97 -1.37
CA GLU A 156 -19.65 -18.60 -0.57
C GLU A 156 -19.57 -17.14 -0.10
N LEU A 157 -18.37 -16.68 0.25
CA LEU A 157 -18.13 -15.27 0.57
C LEU A 157 -18.46 -14.35 -0.60
N SER A 158 -18.07 -14.71 -1.83
CA SER A 158 -18.39 -13.96 -3.06
C SER A 158 -19.89 -13.89 -3.38
N ARG A 159 -20.71 -14.75 -2.76
CA ARG A 159 -22.17 -14.78 -2.89
C ARG A 159 -22.88 -14.03 -1.76
N GLY A 160 -22.12 -13.47 -0.81
CA GLY A 160 -22.67 -12.86 0.40
C GLY A 160 -23.13 -13.89 1.45
N HIS A 161 -22.80 -15.17 1.29
CA HIS A 161 -23.14 -16.24 2.23
C HIS A 161 -22.06 -16.35 3.32
N TYR A 162 -21.97 -15.32 4.17
CA TYR A 162 -20.89 -15.18 5.15
C TYR A 162 -20.83 -16.36 6.14
N GLN A 163 -21.97 -16.86 6.59
CA GLN A 163 -22.02 -17.93 7.58
C GLN A 163 -21.50 -19.25 7.00
N GLU A 164 -21.91 -19.56 5.77
CA GLU A 164 -21.46 -20.72 5.01
C GLU A 164 -19.97 -20.63 4.70
N ALA A 165 -19.48 -19.45 4.31
CA ALA A 165 -18.05 -19.20 4.11
C ALA A 165 -17.22 -19.50 5.37
N ILE A 166 -17.67 -18.96 6.52
CA ILE A 166 -17.02 -19.19 7.82
C ILE A 166 -17.03 -20.68 8.19
N LEU A 167 -18.14 -21.39 7.98
CA LEU A 167 -18.23 -22.83 8.24
C LEU A 167 -17.25 -23.62 7.36
N SER A 168 -17.22 -23.35 6.06
CA SER A 168 -16.29 -24.00 5.12
C SER A 168 -14.82 -23.73 5.48
N GLN A 169 -14.49 -22.51 5.88
CA GLN A 169 -13.11 -22.16 6.27
C GLN A 169 -12.70 -22.83 7.58
N ASN A 170 -13.61 -22.97 8.56
CA ASN A 170 -13.35 -23.76 9.76
C ASN A 170 -13.10 -25.24 9.42
N SER A 171 -13.89 -25.83 8.52
CA SER A 171 -13.63 -27.19 8.04
C SER A 171 -12.27 -27.33 7.34
N ALA A 172 -11.81 -26.31 6.62
CA ALA A 172 -10.46 -26.29 6.05
C ALA A 172 -9.36 -26.30 7.13
N ILE A 173 -9.55 -25.53 8.22
CA ILE A 173 -8.64 -25.49 9.37
C ILE A 173 -8.62 -26.83 10.11
N GLU A 174 -9.78 -27.45 10.32
CA GLU A 174 -9.88 -28.78 10.94
C GLU A 174 -9.14 -29.82 10.09
N ALA A 175 -9.38 -29.85 8.77
CA ALA A 175 -8.68 -30.75 7.85
C ALA A 175 -7.15 -30.51 7.83
N TYR A 176 -6.71 -29.26 7.95
CA TYR A 176 -5.29 -28.93 8.07
C TYR A 176 -4.67 -29.52 9.33
N GLN A 177 -5.38 -29.46 10.47
CA GLN A 177 -4.89 -30.01 11.75
C GLN A 177 -4.75 -31.52 11.71
N GLU A 178 -5.61 -32.21 10.95
CA GLU A 178 -5.52 -33.66 10.75
C GLU A 178 -4.38 -34.05 9.80
N ASN A 179 -4.22 -33.32 8.68
CA ASN A 179 -3.22 -33.61 7.66
C ASN A 179 -2.70 -32.33 6.99
N PRO A 180 -1.66 -31.70 7.54
CA PRO A 180 -1.17 -30.42 7.05
C PRO A 180 -0.44 -30.56 5.69
N PRO A 181 -0.91 -29.90 4.62
CA PRO A 181 -0.22 -29.87 3.34
C PRO A 181 1.03 -28.98 3.41
N LEU A 182 2.00 -29.21 2.52
CA LEU A 182 3.26 -28.45 2.47
C LEU A 182 3.12 -27.01 1.95
N GLN A 183 2.01 -26.68 1.26
CA GLN A 183 1.87 -25.46 0.44
C GLN A 183 0.95 -24.40 1.07
N VAL A 184 0.41 -24.66 2.25
CA VAL A 184 -0.49 -23.76 2.97
C VAL A 184 -0.07 -23.80 4.43
N THR A 185 -0.10 -22.67 5.12
CA THR A 185 0.16 -22.62 6.56
C THR A 185 -1.14 -22.46 7.35
N LEU A 186 -1.11 -22.81 8.64
CA LEU A 186 -2.23 -22.50 9.53
C LEU A 186 -2.45 -20.99 9.69
N ALA A 187 -1.38 -20.19 9.59
CA ALA A 187 -1.47 -18.74 9.67
C ALA A 187 -2.31 -18.18 8.51
N ASP A 188 -2.08 -18.66 7.28
CA ASP A 188 -2.86 -18.27 6.08
C ASP A 188 -4.35 -18.62 6.22
N LEU A 189 -4.64 -19.82 6.72
CA LEU A 189 -6.04 -20.24 6.90
C LEU A 189 -6.76 -19.41 7.96
N LYS A 190 -6.04 -18.99 9.02
CA LYS A 190 -6.58 -18.11 10.05
C LYS A 190 -6.72 -16.67 9.56
N LEU A 191 -5.80 -16.19 8.73
CA LEU A 191 -5.92 -14.90 8.05
C LEU A 191 -7.24 -14.83 7.28
N ASN A 192 -7.48 -15.78 6.37
CA ASN A 192 -8.71 -15.85 5.58
C ASN A 192 -9.97 -15.91 6.48
N LEU A 193 -9.93 -16.68 7.58
CA LEU A 193 -11.06 -16.77 8.51
C LEU A 193 -11.31 -15.43 9.24
N GLY A 194 -10.24 -14.75 9.66
CA GLY A 194 -10.31 -13.42 10.27
C GLY A 194 -10.93 -12.40 9.32
N GLU A 195 -10.51 -12.41 8.05
CA GLU A 195 -11.06 -11.56 6.99
C GLU A 195 -12.54 -11.84 6.72
N MET A 196 -12.99 -13.09 6.77
CA MET A 196 -14.41 -13.43 6.61
C MET A 196 -15.28 -12.84 7.72
N TYR A 197 -14.84 -12.92 8.99
CA TYR A 197 -15.53 -12.28 10.11
C TYR A 197 -15.52 -10.75 9.98
N PHE A 198 -14.40 -10.18 9.55
CA PHE A 198 -14.28 -8.74 9.30
C PHE A 198 -15.26 -8.28 8.22
N LEU A 199 -15.27 -8.93 7.06
CA LEU A 199 -16.17 -8.61 5.94
C LEU A 199 -17.64 -8.77 6.33
N LYS A 200 -17.97 -9.82 7.08
CA LYS A 200 -19.32 -10.00 7.63
C LYS A 200 -19.73 -8.79 8.47
N ALA A 201 -18.87 -8.33 9.38
CA ALA A 201 -19.16 -7.21 10.27
C ALA A 201 -19.31 -5.86 9.54
N VAL A 202 -18.53 -5.63 8.47
CA VAL A 202 -18.50 -4.35 7.74
C VAL A 202 -19.56 -4.29 6.64
N HIS A 203 -19.75 -5.37 5.86
CA HIS A 203 -20.58 -5.35 4.65
C HIS A 203 -22.03 -5.80 4.90
N GLN A 204 -22.31 -6.55 5.96
CA GLN A 204 -23.68 -7.00 6.23
C GLN A 204 -24.51 -5.90 6.91
N ALA A 205 -25.21 -5.11 6.08
CA ALA A 205 -25.99 -3.95 6.52
C ALA A 205 -27.01 -4.25 7.63
N GLU A 206 -27.60 -5.44 7.63
CA GLU A 206 -28.66 -5.86 8.57
C GLU A 206 -28.15 -6.22 9.98
N LEU A 207 -26.82 -6.33 10.19
CA LEU A 207 -26.28 -6.70 11.50
C LEU A 207 -26.49 -5.59 12.53
N SER A 208 -26.94 -5.98 13.71
CA SER A 208 -27.00 -5.10 14.87
C SER A 208 -25.59 -4.66 15.28
N GLN A 209 -25.46 -3.51 15.92
CA GLN A 209 -24.15 -3.04 16.41
C GLN A 209 -23.47 -4.05 17.35
N ALA A 210 -24.26 -4.76 18.16
CA ALA A 210 -23.75 -5.79 19.07
C ALA A 210 -23.14 -6.98 18.29
N ASP A 211 -23.82 -7.44 17.24
CA ASP A 211 -23.33 -8.53 16.40
C ASP A 211 -22.07 -8.11 15.62
N ARG A 212 -22.02 -6.87 15.12
CA ARG A 212 -20.82 -6.31 14.46
C ARG A 212 -19.62 -6.28 15.41
N ILE A 213 -19.82 -5.83 16.64
CA ILE A 213 -18.77 -5.84 17.68
C ILE A 213 -18.31 -7.27 17.94
N GLN A 214 -19.23 -8.22 18.08
CA GLN A 214 -18.89 -9.62 18.33
C GLN A 214 -18.08 -10.24 17.18
N ASP A 215 -18.49 -10.02 15.94
CA ASP A 215 -17.78 -10.53 14.76
C ASP A 215 -16.39 -9.88 14.63
N LEU A 216 -16.25 -8.57 14.88
CA LEU A 216 -14.94 -7.90 14.88
C LEU A 216 -14.03 -8.37 16.03
N GLN A 217 -14.58 -8.63 17.23
CA GLN A 217 -13.82 -9.23 18.33
C GLN A 217 -13.32 -10.62 17.94
N ARG A 218 -14.15 -11.41 17.25
CA ARG A 218 -13.77 -12.74 16.76
C ARG A 218 -12.68 -12.64 15.70
N ALA A 219 -12.80 -11.73 14.74
CA ALA A 219 -11.78 -11.45 13.74
C ALA A 219 -10.45 -11.04 14.39
N CYS A 220 -10.45 -10.08 15.33
CA CYS A 220 -9.25 -9.64 16.05
C CYS A 220 -8.56 -10.81 16.78
N ALA A 221 -9.33 -11.65 17.47
CA ALA A 221 -8.78 -12.80 18.19
C ALA A 221 -8.11 -13.80 17.24
N ILE A 222 -8.76 -14.12 16.11
CA ILE A 222 -8.23 -15.04 15.11
C ILE A 222 -6.98 -14.49 14.43
N LEU A 223 -6.98 -13.20 14.06
CA LEU A 223 -5.83 -12.53 13.45
C LEU A 223 -4.65 -12.39 14.41
N ALA A 224 -4.91 -12.15 15.71
CA ALA A 224 -3.87 -12.20 16.73
C ALA A 224 -3.25 -13.60 16.86
N GLU A 225 -4.07 -14.66 16.79
CA GLU A 225 -3.58 -16.03 16.76
C GLU A 225 -2.77 -16.33 15.48
N ALA A 226 -3.19 -15.81 14.33
CA ALA A 226 -2.46 -15.94 13.07
C ALA A 226 -1.09 -15.24 13.15
N SER A 227 -1.05 -14.02 13.68
CA SER A 227 0.19 -13.25 13.88
C SER A 227 1.14 -13.92 14.88
N ALA A 228 0.60 -14.64 15.86
CA ALA A 228 1.42 -15.43 16.78
C ALA A 228 2.09 -16.64 16.10
N LEU A 229 1.50 -17.17 15.02
CA LEU A 229 2.05 -18.28 14.23
C LEU A 229 3.08 -17.78 13.21
N ASP A 230 2.84 -16.62 12.60
CA ASP A 230 3.80 -15.95 11.71
C ASP A 230 3.87 -14.45 12.04
N ARG A 231 4.95 -14.05 12.72
CA ARG A 231 5.13 -12.68 13.24
C ARG A 231 5.63 -11.69 12.19
N GLU A 232 6.20 -12.20 11.11
CA GLU A 232 6.83 -11.38 10.06
C GLU A 232 5.91 -11.22 8.84
N ASP A 233 4.75 -11.88 8.83
CA ASP A 233 3.76 -11.71 7.78
C ASP A 233 3.04 -10.36 7.92
N VAL A 234 3.42 -9.43 7.04
CA VAL A 234 2.90 -8.07 7.03
C VAL A 234 1.42 -8.00 6.65
N TYR A 235 0.87 -8.95 5.89
CA TYR A 235 -0.55 -8.97 5.58
C TYR A 235 -1.38 -9.28 6.82
N ILE A 236 -0.94 -10.25 7.63
CA ILE A 236 -1.60 -10.56 8.91
C ILE A 236 -1.55 -9.36 9.85
N LEU A 237 -0.40 -8.68 9.93
CA LEU A 237 -0.25 -7.47 10.74
C LEU A 237 -1.19 -6.35 10.29
N ASP A 238 -1.30 -6.10 8.97
CA ASP A 238 -2.16 -5.05 8.42
C ASP A 238 -3.64 -5.33 8.67
N GLU A 239 -4.09 -6.56 8.41
CA GLU A 239 -5.47 -6.97 8.67
C GLU A 239 -5.81 -6.91 10.16
N PHE A 240 -4.88 -7.34 11.04
CA PHE A 240 -5.07 -7.21 12.48
C PHE A 240 -5.20 -5.74 12.91
N ALA A 241 -4.38 -4.84 12.35
CA ALA A 241 -4.43 -3.42 12.64
C ALA A 241 -5.76 -2.79 12.17
N ARG A 242 -6.17 -3.05 10.93
CA ARG A 242 -7.45 -2.60 10.35
C ARG A 242 -8.66 -3.11 11.14
N CYS A 243 -8.65 -4.38 11.52
CA CYS A 243 -9.73 -4.97 12.30
C CYS A 243 -9.82 -4.37 13.70
N SER A 244 -8.68 -4.22 14.38
CA SER A 244 -8.62 -3.58 15.71
C SER A 244 -9.11 -2.14 15.66
N PHE A 245 -8.73 -1.40 14.62
CA PHE A 245 -9.16 -0.02 14.39
C PHE A 245 -10.68 0.10 14.24
N ASN A 246 -11.28 -0.74 13.40
CA ASN A 246 -12.73 -0.76 13.21
C ASN A 246 -13.48 -1.16 14.49
N LEU A 247 -12.96 -2.12 15.25
CA LEU A 247 -13.53 -2.47 16.55
C LEU A 247 -13.44 -1.30 17.54
N ALA A 248 -12.32 -0.57 17.58
CA ALA A 248 -12.12 0.57 18.47
C ALA A 248 -13.08 1.73 18.18
N LEU A 249 -13.47 1.93 16.90
CA LEU A 249 -14.47 2.91 16.51
C LEU A 249 -15.88 2.60 17.05
N LEU A 250 -16.22 1.32 17.24
CA LEU A 250 -17.54 0.91 17.72
C LEU A 250 -17.66 0.87 19.25
N LEU A 251 -16.53 0.85 19.96
CA LEU A 251 -16.49 0.81 21.42
C LEU A 251 -16.51 2.22 22.02
N VAL A 252 -16.93 2.31 23.28
CA VAL A 252 -16.96 3.58 24.03
C VAL A 252 -16.24 3.45 25.37
N GLY A 253 -15.75 4.56 25.91
CA GLY A 253 -15.15 4.62 27.24
C GLY A 253 -13.80 3.92 27.36
N SER A 254 -13.56 3.22 28.47
CA SER A 254 -12.25 2.63 28.80
C SER A 254 -11.85 1.47 27.90
N GLU A 255 -12.83 0.70 27.39
CA GLU A 255 -12.57 -0.41 26.46
C GLU A 255 -12.06 0.09 25.11
N ALA A 256 -12.60 1.22 24.63
CA ALA A 256 -12.08 1.87 23.43
C ALA A 256 -10.63 2.33 23.64
N ALA A 257 -10.32 2.94 24.78
CA ALA A 257 -8.98 3.46 25.07
C ALA A 257 -7.90 2.37 25.07
N SER A 258 -8.15 1.21 25.69
CA SER A 258 -7.20 0.09 25.65
C SER A 258 -7.03 -0.45 24.24
N LEU A 259 -8.11 -0.52 23.46
CA LEU A 259 -8.04 -1.01 22.09
C LEU A 259 -7.33 -0.02 21.15
N TRP A 260 -7.47 1.30 21.36
CA TRP A 260 -6.70 2.29 20.62
C TRP A 260 -5.19 2.14 20.83
N GLN A 261 -4.75 1.74 22.03
CA GLN A 261 -3.33 1.42 22.27
C GLN A 261 -2.88 0.19 21.47
N VAL A 262 -3.73 -0.84 21.40
CA VAL A 262 -3.48 -2.01 20.55
C VAL A 262 -3.38 -1.60 19.07
N CYS A 263 -4.27 -0.72 18.60
CA CYS A 263 -4.25 -0.21 17.23
C CYS A 263 -2.94 0.51 16.89
N VAL A 264 -2.45 1.38 17.80
CA VAL A 264 -1.16 2.05 17.63
C VAL A 264 -0.04 1.03 17.49
N GLY A 265 0.06 0.07 18.42
CA GLY A 265 1.10 -0.95 18.36
C GLY A 265 1.01 -1.83 17.10
N ALA A 266 -0.20 -2.14 16.64
CA ALA A 266 -0.42 -2.93 15.43
C ALA A 266 0.02 -2.18 14.16
N PHE A 267 -0.40 -0.92 13.97
CA PHE A 267 0.06 -0.13 12.81
C PHE A 267 1.55 0.19 12.86
N GLU A 268 2.13 0.38 14.04
CA GLU A 268 3.58 0.52 14.18
C GLU A 268 4.32 -0.76 13.77
N ALA A 269 3.79 -1.94 14.09
CA ALA A 269 4.34 -3.20 13.62
C ALA A 269 4.29 -3.31 12.08
N VAL A 270 3.16 -2.93 11.46
CA VAL A 270 3.02 -2.89 9.99
C VAL A 270 4.05 -1.96 9.35
N LEU A 271 4.14 -0.71 9.82
CA LEU A 271 5.06 0.28 9.28
C LEU A 271 6.52 -0.02 9.65
N GLY A 272 6.76 -0.81 10.70
CA GLY A 272 8.06 -1.27 11.15
C GLY A 272 8.60 -2.48 10.39
N ALA A 273 7.73 -3.32 9.83
CA ALA A 273 8.10 -4.58 9.18
C ALA A 273 9.14 -4.40 8.06
N GLU A 274 10.05 -5.37 7.93
CA GLU A 274 11.15 -5.34 6.95
C GLU A 274 10.63 -5.47 5.50
N ASN A 275 9.63 -6.33 5.30
CA ASN A 275 8.98 -6.64 4.03
C ASN A 275 7.76 -5.75 3.71
N LYS A 276 7.53 -4.67 4.46
CA LYS A 276 6.32 -3.83 4.33
C LYS A 276 5.99 -3.32 2.92
N GLN A 277 7.01 -3.21 2.06
CA GLN A 277 6.85 -2.77 0.66
C GLN A 277 5.94 -3.69 -0.15
N VAL A 278 5.77 -4.94 0.29
CA VAL A 278 4.89 -5.93 -0.35
C VAL A 278 3.41 -5.52 -0.25
N LEU A 279 3.02 -4.69 0.73
CA LEU A 279 1.68 -4.11 0.82
C LEU A 279 1.40 -3.04 -0.24
N GLY A 280 2.45 -2.46 -0.83
CA GLY A 280 2.33 -1.32 -1.75
C GLY A 280 2.14 0.03 -1.05
N GLN A 281 2.45 1.10 -1.78
CA GLN A 281 2.52 2.46 -1.24
C GLN A 281 1.16 2.98 -0.74
N VAL A 282 0.06 2.62 -1.41
CA VAL A 282 -1.29 3.07 -1.04
C VAL A 282 -1.65 2.56 0.35
N VAL A 283 -1.51 1.25 0.59
CA VAL A 283 -1.79 0.61 1.87
C VAL A 283 -0.91 1.17 2.99
N LEU A 284 0.38 1.40 2.74
CA LEU A 284 1.29 1.98 3.73
C LEU A 284 0.93 3.44 4.09
N ASN A 285 0.42 4.21 3.12
CA ASN A 285 -0.06 5.56 3.38
C ASN A 285 -1.34 5.53 4.21
N GLU A 286 -2.30 4.65 3.90
CA GLU A 286 -3.51 4.45 4.70
C GLU A 286 -3.16 4.04 6.14
N ALA A 287 -2.27 3.05 6.30
CA ALA A 287 -1.80 2.61 7.61
C ALA A 287 -1.17 3.77 8.42
N SER A 288 -0.41 4.65 7.75
CA SER A 288 0.16 5.85 8.39
C SER A 288 -0.93 6.84 8.82
N LEU A 289 -1.96 7.04 8.00
CA LEU A 289 -3.08 7.93 8.31
C LEU A 289 -3.95 7.37 9.45
N PHE A 290 -4.22 6.07 9.46
CA PHE A 290 -4.95 5.40 10.55
C PHE A 290 -4.14 5.38 11.85
N LEU A 291 -2.82 5.23 11.78
CA LEU A 291 -1.94 5.39 12.95
C LEU A 291 -2.04 6.81 13.53
N ALA A 292 -2.02 7.84 12.67
CA ALA A 292 -2.19 9.23 13.12
C ALA A 292 -3.54 9.45 13.81
N LEU A 293 -4.62 8.87 13.25
CA LEU A 293 -5.95 8.94 13.87
C LEU A 293 -6.00 8.20 15.20
N ALA A 294 -5.41 7.01 15.30
CA ALA A 294 -5.31 6.26 16.56
C ALA A 294 -4.55 7.05 17.64
N TYR A 295 -3.46 7.73 17.28
CA TYR A 295 -2.75 8.65 18.16
C TYR A 295 -3.65 9.82 18.63
N ALA A 296 -4.41 10.43 17.72
CA ALA A 296 -5.33 11.50 18.07
C ALA A 296 -6.46 11.03 19.00
N LYS A 297 -6.98 9.81 18.81
CA LYS A 297 -7.97 9.18 19.71
C LYS A 297 -7.43 8.96 21.13
N LEU A 298 -6.12 8.78 21.28
CA LEU A 298 -5.43 8.72 22.57
C LEU A 298 -5.03 10.11 23.13
N GLY A 299 -5.37 11.20 22.45
CA GLY A 299 -4.98 12.57 22.82
C GLY A 299 -3.51 12.90 22.52
N GLN A 300 -2.80 12.04 21.78
CA GLN A 300 -1.38 12.20 21.43
C GLN A 300 -1.22 13.02 20.14
N PHE A 301 -1.68 14.28 20.16
CA PHE A 301 -1.77 15.10 18.95
C PHE A 301 -0.43 15.45 18.31
N GLN A 302 0.64 15.55 19.09
CA GLN A 302 1.96 15.87 18.54
C GLN A 302 2.43 14.77 17.58
N GLN A 303 2.28 13.51 17.98
CA GLN A 303 2.59 12.33 17.16
C GLN A 303 1.68 12.26 15.94
N ALA A 304 0.37 12.45 16.14
CA ALA A 304 -0.62 12.45 15.06
C ALA A 304 -0.27 13.49 13.97
N PHE A 305 -0.02 14.75 14.35
CA PHE A 305 0.30 15.80 13.38
C PHE A 305 1.67 15.60 12.72
N PHE A 306 2.66 15.08 13.44
CA PHE A 306 3.96 14.73 12.83
C PHE A 306 3.80 13.72 11.69
N ILE A 307 3.01 12.66 11.90
CA ILE A 307 2.75 11.65 10.87
C ILE A 307 1.97 12.27 9.70
N LEU A 308 0.92 13.06 9.97
CA LEU A 308 0.16 13.74 8.91
C LEU A 308 1.03 14.68 8.08
N ASP A 309 1.93 15.43 8.71
CA ASP A 309 2.85 16.31 8.02
C ASP A 309 3.85 15.52 7.17
N LEU A 310 4.36 14.39 7.66
CA LEU A 310 5.21 13.50 6.89
C LEU A 310 4.49 12.96 5.65
N VAL A 311 3.27 12.42 5.81
CA VAL A 311 2.45 11.92 4.69
C VAL A 311 2.14 13.04 3.69
N SER A 312 1.89 14.27 4.17
CA SER A 312 1.60 15.42 3.31
C SER A 312 2.76 15.80 2.37
N THR A 313 3.99 15.40 2.68
CA THR A 313 5.13 15.63 1.77
C THR A 313 5.07 14.76 0.51
N TYR A 314 4.38 13.62 0.57
CA TYR A 314 4.26 12.65 -0.52
C TYR A 314 2.88 12.66 -1.17
N LEU A 315 1.81 12.93 -0.39
CA LEU A 315 0.42 12.93 -0.83
C LEU A 315 -0.30 14.24 -0.46
N PRO A 316 0.15 15.42 -0.94
CA PRO A 316 -0.36 16.72 -0.48
C PRO A 316 -1.84 16.96 -0.80
N GLU A 317 -2.38 16.32 -1.83
CA GLU A 317 -3.75 16.56 -2.31
C GLU A 317 -4.73 15.42 -2.01
N HIS A 318 -4.27 14.31 -1.41
CA HIS A 318 -5.09 13.12 -1.20
C HIS A 318 -6.19 13.35 -0.15
N TRP A 319 -7.42 12.96 -0.48
CA TRP A 319 -8.60 13.24 0.35
C TRP A 319 -8.48 12.69 1.77
N LEU A 320 -8.02 11.44 1.94
CA LEU A 320 -7.95 10.77 3.24
C LEU A 320 -7.01 11.50 4.21
N LEU A 321 -5.91 12.08 3.72
CA LEU A 321 -5.00 12.91 4.52
C LEU A 321 -5.75 14.11 5.11
N HIS A 322 -6.49 14.82 4.26
CA HIS A 322 -7.21 16.02 4.66
C HIS A 322 -8.42 15.71 5.55
N TYR A 323 -9.08 14.57 5.31
CA TYR A 323 -10.16 14.06 6.14
C TYR A 323 -9.65 13.75 7.56
N VAL A 324 -8.63 12.89 7.68
CA VAL A 324 -8.04 12.52 8.97
C VAL A 324 -7.48 13.74 9.70
N ARG A 325 -6.89 14.69 8.97
CA ARG A 325 -6.43 15.97 9.53
C ARG A 325 -7.57 16.78 10.12
N ALA A 326 -8.72 16.86 9.46
CA ALA A 326 -9.91 17.54 9.99
C ALA A 326 -10.39 16.87 11.29
N VAL A 327 -10.46 15.53 11.31
CA VAL A 327 -10.82 14.75 12.51
C VAL A 327 -9.86 15.01 13.67
N CYS A 328 -8.55 14.92 13.43
CA CYS A 328 -7.52 15.16 14.45
C CYS A 328 -7.60 16.58 15.03
N LEU A 329 -7.89 17.59 14.20
CA LEU A 329 -8.07 18.97 14.64
C LEU A 329 -9.33 19.14 15.50
N CYS A 330 -10.42 18.46 15.17
CA CYS A 330 -11.65 18.48 15.97
C CYS A 330 -11.45 17.81 17.34
N LEU A 331 -10.78 16.65 17.37
CA LEU A 331 -10.40 15.99 18.61
C LEU A 331 -9.47 16.86 19.47
N SER A 332 -8.53 17.57 18.84
CA SER A 332 -7.65 18.52 19.54
C SER A 332 -8.39 19.73 20.08
N TYR A 333 -9.39 20.24 19.35
CA TYR A 333 -10.26 21.31 19.80
C TYR A 333 -11.07 20.90 21.05
N GLN A 334 -11.61 19.68 21.07
CA GLN A 334 -12.36 19.18 22.23
C GLN A 334 -11.53 19.18 23.53
N GLN A 335 -10.19 19.08 23.44
CA GLN A 335 -9.30 19.11 24.59
C GLN A 335 -8.73 20.50 24.92
N ASN A 336 -8.43 21.31 23.90
CA ASN A 336 -7.72 22.58 24.06
C ASN A 336 -8.60 23.83 23.92
N ALA A 337 -9.80 23.69 23.36
CA ALA A 337 -10.77 24.75 23.10
C ALA A 337 -10.21 25.96 22.29
N ASP A 338 -9.22 25.74 21.42
CA ASP A 338 -8.66 26.78 20.54
C ASP A 338 -9.48 26.92 19.25
N PRO A 339 -10.20 28.04 19.04
CA PRO A 339 -11.04 28.24 17.85
C PRO A 339 -10.28 28.18 16.52
N ALA A 340 -8.98 28.49 16.51
CA ALA A 340 -8.17 28.40 15.29
C ALA A 340 -8.07 26.96 14.76
N LEU A 341 -8.26 25.96 15.63
CA LEU A 341 -8.29 24.55 15.22
C LEU A 341 -9.52 24.23 14.37
N LEU A 342 -10.70 24.80 14.67
CA LEU A 342 -11.91 24.58 13.89
C LEU A 342 -11.83 25.23 12.50
N GLU A 343 -11.23 26.42 12.39
CA GLU A 343 -10.99 27.05 11.09
C GLU A 343 -10.08 26.18 10.21
N ARG A 344 -9.00 25.64 10.80
CA ARG A 344 -8.08 24.71 10.11
C ARG A 344 -8.76 23.40 9.77
N ALA A 345 -9.62 22.87 10.64
CA ALA A 345 -10.37 21.63 10.40
C ALA A 345 -11.35 21.80 9.22
N SER A 346 -12.07 22.93 9.19
CA SER A 346 -12.97 23.29 8.10
C SER A 346 -12.21 23.42 6.77
N ALA A 347 -11.05 24.10 6.78
CA ALA A 347 -10.21 24.21 5.60
C ALA A 347 -9.69 22.84 5.10
N ALA A 348 -9.30 21.95 6.01
CA ALA A 348 -8.87 20.60 5.68
C ALA A 348 -10.03 19.78 5.07
N LEU A 349 -11.20 19.74 5.71
CA LEU A 349 -12.34 18.98 5.18
C LEU A 349 -12.79 19.49 3.80
N ARG A 350 -12.75 20.81 3.56
CA ARG A 350 -13.01 21.37 2.22
C ARG A 350 -11.99 20.92 1.18
N LYS A 351 -10.72 20.71 1.55
CA LYS A 351 -9.72 20.12 0.62
C LYS A 351 -10.05 18.67 0.33
N ALA A 352 -10.39 17.88 1.35
CA ALA A 352 -10.83 16.50 1.16
C ALA A 352 -12.02 16.41 0.19
N LEU A 353 -12.99 17.32 0.31
CA LEU A 353 -14.14 17.40 -0.59
C LEU A 353 -13.84 17.92 -2.00
N ARG A 354 -12.65 18.43 -2.30
CA ARG A 354 -12.30 18.89 -3.66
C ARG A 354 -11.58 17.84 -4.48
N ASP A 355 -11.06 16.80 -3.81
CA ASP A 355 -10.38 15.71 -4.48
C ASP A 355 -11.38 14.93 -5.37
N PRO A 356 -11.12 14.80 -6.68
CA PRO A 356 -11.97 14.07 -7.62
C PRO A 356 -11.76 12.55 -7.60
N GLU A 357 -10.90 12.01 -6.73
CA GLU A 357 -10.64 10.58 -6.67
C GLU A 357 -11.95 9.77 -6.48
N PRO A 358 -12.21 8.74 -7.32
CA PRO A 358 -13.44 7.95 -7.25
C PRO A 358 -13.70 7.31 -5.88
N GLY A 359 -12.63 6.95 -5.16
CA GLY A 359 -12.70 6.37 -3.81
C GLY A 359 -12.90 7.40 -2.69
N ASN A 360 -13.13 8.68 -3.00
CA ASN A 360 -13.30 9.72 -1.99
C ASN A 360 -14.64 9.61 -1.27
N ARG A 361 -14.61 9.03 -0.07
CA ARG A 361 -15.77 8.83 0.81
C ARG A 361 -16.08 10.00 1.74
N SER A 362 -15.34 11.12 1.66
CA SER A 362 -15.47 12.25 2.59
C SER A 362 -16.90 12.79 2.70
N ALA A 363 -17.64 12.85 1.59
CA ALA A 363 -19.01 13.39 1.61
C ALA A 363 -20.03 12.42 2.21
N ALA A 364 -19.78 11.11 2.13
CA ALA A 364 -20.61 10.06 2.71
C ALA A 364 -20.32 9.86 4.21
N GLU A 365 -19.05 9.91 4.62
CA GLU A 365 -18.65 9.63 6.00
C GLU A 365 -18.77 10.84 6.94
N ALA A 366 -18.38 12.04 6.48
CA ALA A 366 -18.30 13.22 7.34
C ALA A 366 -19.62 13.65 8.02
N PRO A 367 -20.82 13.46 7.42
CA PRO A 367 -22.09 13.79 8.10
C PRO A 367 -22.31 12.98 9.38
N ASP A 368 -21.95 11.70 9.37
CA ASP A 368 -22.22 10.74 10.46
C ASP A 368 -21.03 10.54 11.40
N ASP A 369 -19.84 11.04 11.06
CA ASP A 369 -18.64 10.93 11.89
C ASP A 369 -18.81 11.69 13.23
N PRO A 370 -18.80 11.02 14.40
CA PRO A 370 -19.00 11.69 15.68
C PRO A 370 -17.87 12.67 16.04
N ASP A 371 -16.65 12.47 15.54
CA ASP A 371 -15.51 13.33 15.86
C ASP A 371 -15.58 14.69 15.15
N LEU A 372 -16.34 14.76 14.05
CA LEU A 372 -16.58 15.99 13.29
C LEU A 372 -17.82 16.76 13.79
N ALA A 373 -18.51 16.30 14.83
CA ALA A 373 -19.73 16.94 15.35
C ALA A 373 -19.56 18.43 15.68
N VAL A 374 -18.47 18.77 16.39
CA VAL A 374 -18.13 20.15 16.75
C VAL A 374 -17.92 21.05 15.53
N LEU A 375 -17.39 20.49 14.44
CA LEU A 375 -17.17 21.22 13.20
C LEU A 375 -18.49 21.50 12.49
N ARG A 376 -19.38 20.49 12.43
CA ARG A 376 -20.73 20.61 11.84
C ARG A 376 -21.56 21.67 12.55
N GLU A 377 -21.44 21.77 13.87
CA GLU A 377 -22.12 22.81 14.66
C GLU A 377 -21.54 24.21 14.39
N SER A 378 -20.24 24.31 14.18
CA SER A 378 -19.54 25.59 13.98
C SER A 378 -19.60 26.16 12.55
N ASP A 379 -19.77 25.31 11.53
CA ASP A 379 -19.74 25.70 10.11
C ASP A 379 -20.93 25.12 9.32
N PRO A 380 -22.11 25.75 9.39
CA PRO A 380 -23.31 25.27 8.68
C PRO A 380 -23.17 25.24 7.16
N LEU A 381 -22.30 26.09 6.59
CA LEU A 381 -22.05 26.13 5.15
C LEU A 381 -21.27 24.89 4.70
N LEU A 382 -20.35 24.38 5.52
CA LEU A 382 -19.66 23.13 5.28
C LEU A 382 -20.64 21.95 5.24
N LEU A 383 -21.62 21.91 6.14
CA LEU A 383 -22.66 20.88 6.14
C LEU A 383 -23.53 20.91 4.87
N GLN A 384 -23.89 22.09 4.39
CA GLN A 384 -24.61 22.24 3.11
C GLN A 384 -23.77 21.73 1.93
N ALA A 385 -22.47 22.04 1.92
CA ALA A 385 -21.55 21.55 0.89
C ALA A 385 -21.38 20.02 0.94
N LEU A 386 -21.30 19.43 2.13
CA LEU A 386 -21.28 17.97 2.32
C LEU A 386 -22.51 17.31 1.72
N ASN A 387 -23.70 17.78 2.09
CA ASN A 387 -24.96 17.22 1.59
C ASN A 387 -25.09 17.36 0.07
N SER A 388 -24.69 18.52 -0.47
CA SER A 388 -24.74 18.77 -1.92
C SER A 388 -23.80 17.83 -2.70
N LYS A 389 -22.57 17.62 -2.20
CA LYS A 389 -21.61 16.69 -2.82
C LYS A 389 -22.05 15.23 -2.68
N HIS A 390 -22.63 14.86 -1.54
CA HIS A 390 -23.18 13.52 -1.34
C HIS A 390 -24.33 13.23 -2.33
N GLU A 391 -25.24 14.18 -2.54
CA GLU A 391 -26.30 14.08 -3.55
C GLU A 391 -25.75 14.01 -4.98
N GLU A 392 -24.64 14.69 -5.28
CA GLU A 392 -23.96 14.62 -6.57
C GLU A 392 -23.32 13.24 -6.79
N GLN A 393 -22.69 12.65 -5.77
CA GLN A 393 -22.08 11.32 -5.84
C GLN A 393 -23.10 10.18 -5.89
N ALA A 394 -24.31 10.38 -5.35
CA ALA A 394 -25.39 9.40 -5.39
C ALA A 394 -26.16 9.38 -6.72
N ARG A 395 -25.94 10.36 -7.60
CA ARG A 395 -26.55 10.47 -8.95
C ARG A 395 -25.61 9.94 -10.02
#